data_AF-A0A7W5EQB9-F1
#
_entry.id   AF-A0A7W5EQB9-F1
#
_cell.length_a   1.000
_cell.length_b   1.000
_cell.length_c   1.000
_cell.angle_alpha   90.00
_cell.angle_beta   90.00
_cell.angle_gamma   90.00
#
_symmetry.space_group_name_H-M   'P 1'
#
loop_
_entity.id
_entity.type
_entity.pdbx_description
1 polymer ?
#
loop_
_entity_poly.entity_id
_entity_poly.type
_entity_poly.pdbx_seq_one_letter_code
_entity_poly.pdbx_strand_id
1 'polypeptide(L)'
;MCPGTGPGVAFGLKKRIKTSIEGASAVLYDIFHKAAGAKKRRGRFDVFRVSRPDTRLDAAAQRAVLEGFARETDALYQADTSFHWLGKPDYFKTLNDLWAVFLDRELVGFTGIRIVEGVGERIVYIDNMNIRSIPLMAVGRHTIGSMLVHEMLCAHFPYSGKPMSVVFRTQNPSVYRLAYSILPHSVYPRIDRRKARDEDRSRRVAAFMAGVLSPGKTWESDVSVIRSAYPGHIYGRPFTSAQSIKPVLARFWKDNIRLEAGDALLICGCLTHREVRLSVAMYLKALFAAHVRSRIHALTRFTRRGTPVAADS
;
A
#
# COMPACT_ATOMS: atom_id res chain seq x y z
N MET A 1 -10.86 49.44 13.71
CA MET A 1 -11.43 48.44 14.64
C MET A 1 -11.73 47.18 13.83
N CYS A 2 -10.92 46.14 14.00
CA CYS A 2 -11.14 44.83 13.38
C CYS A 2 -11.73 43.90 14.45
N PRO A 3 -12.80 43.13 14.18
CA PRO A 3 -13.40 42.27 15.19
C PRO A 3 -12.47 41.07 15.44
N GLY A 4 -12.08 40.91 16.70
CA GLY A 4 -11.23 39.81 17.15
C GLY A 4 -11.92 38.46 16.99
N THR A 5 -11.26 37.53 16.31
CA THR A 5 -11.64 36.13 16.27
C THR A 5 -11.35 35.48 17.62
N GLY A 6 -12.40 35.20 18.38
CA GLY A 6 -12.30 34.56 19.69
C GLY A 6 -11.82 33.09 19.60
N PRO A 7 -11.05 32.61 20.58
CA PRO A 7 -10.49 31.24 20.63
C PRO A 7 -11.54 30.10 20.72
N GLY A 8 -12.84 30.41 20.80
CA GLY A 8 -13.92 29.43 20.90
C GLY A 8 -14.32 28.75 19.58
N VAL A 9 -14.06 29.37 18.41
CA VAL A 9 -14.50 28.81 17.12
C VAL A 9 -13.59 27.67 16.63
N ALA A 10 -12.29 27.74 16.94
CA ALA A 10 -11.31 26.73 16.53
C ALA A 10 -11.49 25.38 17.27
N PHE A 11 -11.99 25.41 18.52
CA PHE A 11 -12.22 24.19 19.31
C PHE A 11 -13.47 23.43 18.85
N GLY A 12 -14.54 24.13 18.46
CA GLY A 12 -15.76 23.51 17.92
C GLY A 12 -15.55 22.86 16.56
N LEU A 13 -14.75 23.48 15.68
CA LEU A 13 -14.45 22.95 14.35
C LEU A 13 -13.62 21.66 14.43
N LYS A 14 -12.57 21.63 15.26
CA LYS A 14 -11.74 20.43 15.47
C LYS A 14 -12.54 19.25 16.05
N LYS A 15 -13.46 19.51 16.97
CA LYS A 15 -14.30 18.47 17.58
C LYS A 15 -15.30 17.89 16.57
N ARG A 16 -16.00 18.74 15.80
CA ARG A 16 -16.92 18.28 14.73
C ARG A 16 -16.22 17.49 13.62
N ILE A 17 -15.02 17.90 13.21
CA ILE A 17 -14.21 17.19 12.21
C ILE A 17 -13.78 15.81 12.75
N LYS A 18 -13.39 15.72 14.04
CA LYS A 18 -13.01 14.44 14.64
C LYS A 18 -14.18 13.44 14.69
N THR A 19 -15.37 13.90 15.10
CA THR A 19 -16.56 13.02 15.18
C THR A 19 -17.07 12.55 13.81
N SER A 20 -16.95 13.39 12.76
CA SER A 20 -17.34 12.99 11.40
C SER A 20 -16.35 12.00 10.77
N ILE A 21 -15.06 12.10 11.10
CA ILE A 21 -14.01 11.16 10.66
C ILE A 21 -14.18 9.79 11.33
N GLU A 22 -14.45 9.75 12.63
CA GLU A 22 -14.68 8.50 13.39
C GLU A 22 -15.91 7.73 12.84
N GLY A 23 -17.01 8.44 12.57
CA GLY A 23 -18.22 7.83 11.98
C GLY A 23 -17.99 7.27 10.57
N ALA A 24 -17.22 7.99 9.75
CA ALA A 24 -16.90 7.56 8.40
C ALA A 24 -16.02 6.29 8.35
N SER A 25 -15.02 6.21 9.24
CA SER A 25 -14.14 5.04 9.30
C SER A 25 -14.87 3.78 9.76
N ALA A 26 -15.81 3.91 10.70
CA ALA A 26 -16.65 2.79 11.14
C ALA A 26 -17.50 2.21 9.99
N VAL A 27 -18.09 3.08 9.15
CA VAL A 27 -18.84 2.66 7.95
C VAL A 27 -17.95 1.88 6.99
N LEU A 28 -16.73 2.37 6.72
CA LEU A 28 -15.78 1.65 5.86
C LEU A 28 -15.41 0.29 6.44
N TYR A 29 -15.11 0.23 7.75
CA TYR A 29 -14.79 -1.03 8.41
C TYR A 29 -15.93 -2.06 8.21
N ASP A 30 -17.18 -1.64 8.37
CA ASP A 30 -18.34 -2.53 8.23
C ASP A 30 -18.56 -2.96 6.77
N ILE A 31 -18.34 -2.06 5.80
CA ILE A 31 -18.37 -2.40 4.37
C ILE A 31 -17.32 -3.48 4.07
N PHE A 32 -16.07 -3.27 4.48
CA PHE A 32 -14.99 -4.23 4.24
C PHE A 32 -15.21 -5.54 5.00
N HIS A 33 -15.73 -5.49 6.22
CA HIS A 33 -16.03 -6.69 7.00
C HIS A 33 -17.12 -7.55 6.34
N LYS A 34 -18.15 -6.94 5.76
CA LYS A 34 -19.20 -7.66 5.03
C LYS A 34 -18.74 -8.18 3.67
N ALA A 35 -17.97 -7.36 2.94
CA ALA A 35 -17.56 -7.67 1.57
C ALA A 35 -16.36 -8.63 1.50
N ALA A 36 -15.47 -8.59 2.50
CA ALA A 36 -14.30 -9.46 2.54
C ALA A 36 -14.70 -10.88 2.92
N GLY A 37 -14.36 -11.86 2.08
CA GLY A 37 -14.58 -13.27 2.39
C GLY A 37 -13.78 -13.76 3.60
N ALA A 38 -12.71 -13.04 3.99
CA ALA A 38 -11.94 -13.34 5.20
C ALA A 38 -11.24 -12.10 5.76
N LYS A 39 -11.19 -12.00 7.09
CA LYS A 39 -10.38 -11.04 7.84
C LYS A 39 -9.11 -11.70 8.36
N LYS A 40 -7.95 -11.07 8.15
CA LYS A 40 -6.68 -11.50 8.72
C LYS A 40 -6.22 -10.50 9.78
N ARG A 41 -5.94 -10.98 10.99
CA ARG A 41 -5.33 -10.14 12.03
C ARG A 41 -3.81 -10.23 12.00
N ARG A 42 -3.13 -9.08 12.08
CA ARG A 42 -1.67 -8.95 12.06
C ARG A 42 -1.25 -7.98 13.17
N GLY A 43 -0.90 -8.55 14.33
CA GLY A 43 -0.73 -7.75 15.54
C GLY A 43 -2.03 -7.03 15.91
N ARG A 44 -1.99 -5.69 15.89
CA ARG A 44 -3.16 -4.83 16.15
C ARG A 44 -3.98 -4.51 14.90
N PHE A 45 -3.48 -4.86 13.73
CA PHE A 45 -4.10 -4.48 12.46
C PHE A 45 -5.07 -5.55 11.97
N ASP A 46 -6.22 -5.12 11.50
CA ASP A 46 -7.16 -5.94 10.74
C ASP A 46 -6.93 -5.70 9.26
N VAL A 47 -6.64 -6.77 8.52
CA VAL A 47 -6.38 -6.75 7.07
C VAL A 47 -7.53 -7.43 6.36
N PHE A 48 -8.19 -6.69 5.47
CA PHE A 48 -9.26 -7.16 4.62
C PHE A 48 -8.80 -7.27 3.18
N ARG A 49 -9.25 -8.34 2.52
CA ARG A 49 -9.12 -8.57 1.08
C ARG A 49 -10.52 -8.75 0.51
N VAL A 50 -10.88 -7.90 -0.44
CA VAL A 50 -12.10 -8.02 -1.24
C VAL A 50 -11.69 -8.41 -2.66
N SER A 51 -11.89 -9.68 -3.00
CA SER A 51 -11.64 -10.18 -4.36
C SER A 51 -12.79 -9.85 -5.29
N ARG A 52 -12.48 -9.40 -6.51
CA ARG A 52 -13.44 -8.88 -7.51
C ARG A 52 -14.36 -7.83 -6.88
N PRO A 53 -13.79 -6.69 -6.43
CA PRO A 53 -14.52 -5.70 -5.64
C PRO A 53 -15.74 -5.11 -6.37
N ASP A 54 -15.72 -5.10 -7.71
CA ASP A 54 -16.86 -4.70 -8.56
C ASP A 54 -18.12 -5.57 -8.36
N THR A 55 -17.93 -6.86 -8.04
CA THR A 55 -19.03 -7.81 -7.80
C THR A 55 -19.39 -7.95 -6.31
N ARG A 56 -18.47 -7.59 -5.41
CA ARG A 56 -18.63 -7.75 -3.95
C ARG A 56 -19.14 -6.49 -3.25
N LEU A 57 -18.97 -5.33 -3.88
CA LEU A 57 -19.43 -4.04 -3.38
C LEU A 57 -20.55 -3.57 -4.29
N ASP A 58 -21.72 -3.30 -3.75
CA ASP A 58 -22.78 -2.61 -4.49
C ASP A 58 -22.38 -1.16 -4.81
N ALA A 59 -23.16 -0.48 -5.64
CA ALA A 59 -22.85 0.89 -6.08
C ALA A 59 -22.73 1.88 -4.91
N ALA A 60 -23.54 1.72 -3.86
CA ALA A 60 -23.50 2.58 -2.68
C ALA A 60 -22.21 2.36 -1.87
N ALA A 61 -21.84 1.10 -1.66
CA ALA A 61 -20.60 0.71 -1.00
C ALA A 61 -19.37 1.14 -1.80
N GLN A 62 -19.37 0.97 -3.12
CA GLN A 62 -18.29 1.46 -4.00
C GLN A 62 -18.09 2.96 -3.85
N ARG A 63 -19.18 3.74 -3.90
CA ARG A 63 -19.14 5.19 -3.70
C ARG A 63 -18.61 5.56 -2.33
N ALA A 64 -19.13 4.95 -1.26
CA ALA A 64 -18.67 5.21 0.10
C ALA A 64 -17.18 4.88 0.29
N VAL A 65 -16.69 3.82 -0.34
CA VAL A 65 -15.26 3.46 -0.34
C VAL A 65 -14.42 4.49 -1.07
N LEU A 66 -14.83 4.98 -2.25
CA LEU A 66 -14.09 6.03 -2.97
C LEU A 66 -14.06 7.36 -2.19
N GLU A 67 -15.19 7.75 -1.59
CA GLU A 67 -15.26 8.93 -0.70
C GLU A 67 -14.41 8.75 0.57
N GLY A 68 -14.35 7.52 1.08
CA GLY A 68 -13.43 7.13 2.15
C GLY A 68 -11.96 7.30 1.75
N PHE A 69 -11.59 6.77 0.57
CA PHE A 69 -10.24 6.86 0.05
C PHE A 69 -9.83 8.31 -0.20
N ALA A 70 -10.70 9.13 -0.78
CA ALA A 70 -10.47 10.55 -0.96
C ALA A 70 -10.15 11.24 0.38
N ARG A 71 -11.01 11.06 1.40
CA ARG A 71 -10.76 11.64 2.73
C ARG A 71 -9.44 11.20 3.36
N GLU A 72 -9.10 9.92 3.22
CA GLU A 72 -7.83 9.40 3.73
C GLU A 72 -6.63 9.99 2.99
N THR A 73 -6.69 10.07 1.66
CA THR A 73 -5.59 10.67 0.89
C THR A 73 -5.51 12.17 1.05
N ASP A 74 -6.63 12.86 1.28
CA ASP A 74 -6.66 14.28 1.62
C ASP A 74 -5.94 14.53 2.95
N ALA A 75 -6.23 13.72 3.96
CA ALA A 75 -5.57 13.80 5.26
C ALA A 75 -4.06 13.49 5.14
N LEU A 76 -3.70 12.50 4.32
CA LEU A 76 -2.31 12.07 4.11
C LEU A 76 -1.48 13.11 3.37
N TYR A 77 -2.04 13.66 2.29
CA TYR A 77 -1.32 14.55 1.38
C TYR A 77 -1.60 16.03 1.66
N GLN A 78 -2.53 16.35 2.57
CA GLN A 78 -2.93 17.72 2.89
C GLN A 78 -3.31 18.53 1.64
N ALA A 79 -4.04 17.88 0.73
CA ALA A 79 -4.48 18.42 -0.55
C ALA A 79 -5.80 17.75 -0.95
N ASP A 80 -6.63 18.40 -1.76
CA ASP A 80 -7.83 17.78 -2.30
C ASP A 80 -7.45 16.75 -3.37
N THR A 81 -7.75 15.49 -3.09
CA THR A 81 -7.51 14.32 -3.94
C THR A 81 -8.80 13.67 -4.42
N SER A 82 -9.95 14.28 -4.12
CA SER A 82 -11.26 13.79 -4.54
C SER A 82 -11.36 13.65 -6.05
N PHE A 83 -10.75 14.56 -6.82
CA PHE A 83 -10.70 14.50 -8.28
C PHE A 83 -10.12 13.18 -8.81
N HIS A 84 -9.09 12.62 -8.15
CA HIS A 84 -8.45 11.37 -8.58
C HIS A 84 -9.32 10.14 -8.31
N TRP A 85 -10.02 10.11 -7.18
CA TRP A 85 -10.85 8.97 -6.78
C TRP A 85 -12.23 9.00 -7.42
N LEU A 86 -12.87 10.17 -7.42
CA LEU A 86 -14.22 10.35 -7.95
C LEU A 86 -14.23 10.49 -9.47
N GLY A 87 -13.09 10.83 -10.09
CA GLY A 87 -12.92 10.83 -11.54
C GLY A 87 -12.79 9.44 -12.18
N LYS A 88 -12.84 8.35 -11.40
CA LYS A 88 -12.66 6.96 -11.88
C LYS A 88 -13.93 6.12 -11.65
N PRO A 89 -14.98 6.30 -12.45
CA PRO A 89 -16.26 5.62 -12.24
C PRO A 89 -16.16 4.09 -12.28
N ASP A 90 -15.22 3.55 -13.05
CA ASP A 90 -15.01 2.10 -13.20
C ASP A 90 -13.81 1.57 -12.42
N TYR A 91 -13.32 2.29 -11.41
CA TYR A 91 -12.10 1.92 -10.67
C TYR A 91 -12.10 0.45 -10.24
N PHE A 92 -13.15 0.00 -9.56
CA PHE A 92 -13.23 -1.36 -9.02
C PHE A 92 -13.32 -2.46 -10.10
N LYS A 93 -13.90 -2.18 -11.27
CA LYS A 93 -13.99 -3.13 -12.38
C LYS A 93 -12.63 -3.52 -12.93
N THR A 94 -11.65 -2.63 -12.78
CA THR A 94 -10.29 -2.88 -13.26
C THR A 94 -9.43 -3.70 -12.28
N LEU A 95 -9.91 -3.90 -11.04
CA LEU A 95 -9.14 -4.52 -9.96
C LEU A 95 -9.46 -6.01 -9.83
N ASN A 96 -8.43 -6.79 -9.55
CA ASN A 96 -8.59 -8.19 -9.16
C ASN A 96 -8.88 -8.30 -7.66
N ASP A 97 -8.14 -7.55 -6.83
CA ASP A 97 -8.46 -7.42 -5.41
C ASP A 97 -8.31 -5.97 -4.92
N LEU A 98 -9.09 -5.66 -3.89
CA LEU A 98 -8.96 -4.48 -3.07
C LEU A 98 -8.51 -4.88 -1.66
N TRP A 99 -7.49 -4.21 -1.14
CA TRP A 99 -6.92 -4.46 0.18
C TRP A 99 -7.09 -3.23 1.06
N ALA A 100 -7.48 -3.45 2.32
CA ALA A 100 -7.60 -2.41 3.33
C ALA A 100 -7.04 -2.88 4.67
N VAL A 101 -6.45 -1.95 5.42
CA VAL A 101 -5.86 -2.17 6.74
C VAL A 101 -6.50 -1.21 7.70
N PHE A 102 -7.01 -1.77 8.80
CA PHE A 102 -7.63 -1.00 9.87
C PHE A 102 -6.85 -1.15 11.17
N LEU A 103 -6.78 -0.08 11.94
CA LEU A 103 -6.32 -0.06 13.33
C LEU A 103 -7.49 0.46 14.17
N ASP A 104 -7.99 -0.35 15.09
CA ASP A 104 -9.10 0.04 15.97
C ASP A 104 -10.32 0.58 15.20
N ARG A 105 -10.66 -0.07 14.06
CA ARG A 105 -11.70 0.28 13.08
C ARG A 105 -11.46 1.57 12.29
N GLU A 106 -10.29 2.20 12.42
CA GLU A 106 -9.87 3.29 11.54
C GLU A 106 -9.08 2.79 10.33
N LEU A 107 -9.41 3.28 9.13
CA LEU A 107 -8.66 2.98 7.92
C LEU A 107 -7.26 3.62 7.99
N VAL A 108 -6.21 2.80 7.97
CA VAL A 108 -4.80 3.26 8.06
C VAL A 108 -3.97 2.93 6.84
N GLY A 109 -4.49 2.11 5.93
CA GLY A 109 -3.88 1.91 4.63
C GLY A 109 -4.76 1.10 3.70
N PHE A 110 -4.58 1.30 2.40
CA PHE A 110 -5.34 0.58 1.38
C PHE A 110 -4.60 0.56 0.06
N THR A 111 -4.94 -0.42 -0.78
CA THR A 111 -4.49 -0.47 -2.16
C THR A 111 -5.34 -1.38 -3.03
N GLY A 112 -5.43 -1.07 -4.32
CA GLY A 112 -5.96 -1.95 -5.35
C GLY A 112 -4.84 -2.68 -6.08
N ILE A 113 -5.10 -3.93 -6.48
CA ILE A 113 -4.19 -4.69 -7.32
C ILE A 113 -4.86 -5.10 -8.63
N ARG A 114 -4.05 -5.21 -9.68
CA ARG A 114 -4.41 -5.78 -10.97
C ARG A 114 -3.48 -6.95 -11.26
N ILE A 115 -4.03 -8.05 -11.74
CA ILE A 115 -3.29 -9.22 -12.20
C ILE A 115 -3.31 -9.16 -13.71
N VAL A 116 -2.13 -9.08 -14.31
CA VAL A 116 -1.95 -9.08 -15.75
C VAL A 116 -1.16 -10.32 -16.13
N GLU A 117 -1.59 -11.04 -17.15
CA GLU A 117 -0.86 -12.17 -17.71
C GLU A 117 -0.26 -11.71 -19.04
N GLY A 118 1.05 -11.89 -19.23
CA GLY A 118 1.74 -11.42 -20.43
C GLY A 118 3.22 -11.79 -20.39
N VAL A 119 3.89 -11.74 -21.54
CA VAL A 119 5.33 -12.07 -21.66
C VAL A 119 5.75 -13.41 -21.01
N GLY A 120 4.83 -14.38 -20.97
CA GLY A 120 5.02 -15.69 -20.34
C GLY A 120 4.98 -15.70 -18.81
N GLU A 121 4.46 -14.64 -18.18
CA GLU A 121 4.54 -14.39 -16.75
C GLU A 121 3.26 -13.77 -16.17
N ARG A 122 2.97 -14.11 -14.91
CA ARG A 122 1.95 -13.44 -14.11
C ARG A 122 2.52 -12.17 -13.49
N ILE A 123 1.83 -11.05 -13.62
CA ILE A 123 2.27 -9.76 -13.10
C ILE A 123 1.24 -9.21 -12.12
N VAL A 124 1.66 -8.98 -10.88
CA VAL A 124 0.87 -8.32 -9.83
C VAL A 124 1.20 -6.83 -9.85
N TYR A 125 0.34 -6.04 -10.48
CA TYR A 125 0.45 -4.58 -10.48
C TYR A 125 -0.25 -4.00 -9.25
N ILE A 126 0.49 -3.21 -8.47
CA ILE A 126 -0.03 -2.49 -7.29
C ILE A 126 -0.27 -1.04 -7.73
N ASP A 127 -1.54 -0.63 -7.77
CA ASP A 127 -1.95 0.61 -8.43
C ASP A 127 -1.73 1.84 -7.55
N ASN A 128 -2.52 1.98 -6.48
CA ASN A 128 -2.46 3.12 -5.56
C ASN A 128 -2.29 2.60 -4.14
N MET A 129 -1.06 2.58 -3.63
CA MET A 129 -0.81 2.20 -2.23
C MET A 129 -0.74 3.46 -1.37
N ASN A 130 -1.73 3.61 -0.48
CA ASN A 130 -1.81 4.73 0.45
C ASN A 130 -1.76 4.20 1.87
N ILE A 131 -0.86 4.75 2.69
CA ILE A 131 -0.59 4.26 4.05
C ILE A 131 -0.35 5.46 4.95
N ARG A 132 -1.09 5.54 6.06
CA ARG A 132 -0.85 6.53 7.11
C ARG A 132 0.54 6.36 7.70
N SER A 133 1.25 7.48 7.86
CA SER A 133 2.58 7.50 8.49
C SER A 133 2.46 7.32 10.00
N ILE A 134 2.20 6.08 10.42
CA ILE A 134 2.10 5.71 11.83
C ILE A 134 3.43 5.03 12.22
N PRO A 135 4.13 5.48 13.27
CA PRO A 135 5.39 4.88 13.73
C PRO A 135 5.14 3.59 14.52
N LEU A 136 4.39 2.65 13.93
CA LEU A 136 4.08 1.36 14.53
C LEU A 136 4.52 0.23 13.59
N MET A 137 5.29 -0.71 14.14
CA MET A 137 5.59 -1.96 13.46
C MET A 137 4.30 -2.78 13.37
N ALA A 138 4.00 -3.30 12.18
CA ALA A 138 2.85 -4.17 11.97
C ALA A 138 3.10 -5.56 12.58
N VAL A 139 4.22 -6.19 12.21
CA VAL A 139 4.69 -7.46 12.79
C VAL A 139 6.22 -7.52 12.75
N GLY A 140 6.88 -7.69 13.90
CA GLY A 140 8.34 -7.79 13.96
C GLY A 140 9.03 -6.53 13.43
N ARG A 141 9.81 -6.66 12.35
CA ARG A 141 10.48 -5.55 11.64
C ARG A 141 9.67 -5.00 10.46
N HIS A 142 8.46 -5.51 10.21
CA HIS A 142 7.65 -5.16 9.06
C HIS A 142 6.76 -3.94 9.33
N THR A 143 6.84 -2.95 8.44
CA THR A 143 5.89 -1.83 8.35
C THR A 143 4.57 -2.26 7.72
N ILE A 144 3.51 -1.45 7.85
CA ILE A 144 2.20 -1.71 7.22
C ILE A 144 2.35 -1.95 5.70
N GLY A 145 3.20 -1.17 5.02
CA GLY A 145 3.44 -1.34 3.58
C GLY A 145 4.08 -2.68 3.25
N SER A 146 5.11 -3.07 4.00
CA SER A 146 5.76 -4.36 3.77
C SER A 146 4.83 -5.54 4.06
N MET A 147 4.01 -5.44 5.11
CA MET A 147 2.98 -6.43 5.44
C MET A 147 1.96 -6.57 4.31
N LEU A 148 1.43 -5.45 3.81
CA LEU A 148 0.44 -5.45 2.72
C LEU A 148 0.98 -6.12 1.46
N VAL A 149 2.19 -5.73 1.03
CA VAL A 149 2.80 -6.34 -0.15
C VAL A 149 2.97 -7.84 0.07
N HIS A 150 3.52 -8.28 1.20
CA HIS A 150 3.67 -9.71 1.47
C HIS A 150 2.35 -10.48 1.50
N GLU A 151 1.28 -9.93 2.08
CA GLU A 151 -0.05 -10.56 2.03
C GLU A 151 -0.56 -10.70 0.59
N MET A 152 -0.35 -9.70 -0.27
CA MET A 152 -0.67 -9.79 -1.70
C MET A 152 0.19 -10.87 -2.36
N LEU A 153 1.49 -10.90 -2.09
CA LEU A 153 2.38 -11.91 -2.67
C LEU A 153 1.94 -13.31 -2.28
N CYS A 154 1.58 -13.54 -1.01
CA CYS A 154 1.09 -14.82 -0.52
C CYS A 154 -0.25 -15.21 -1.17
N ALA A 155 -1.13 -14.23 -1.39
CA ALA A 155 -2.46 -14.46 -1.97
C ALA A 155 -2.42 -14.81 -3.48
N HIS A 156 -1.37 -14.40 -4.19
CA HIS A 156 -1.23 -14.57 -5.64
C HIS A 156 -0.08 -15.47 -6.07
N PHE A 157 0.70 -15.96 -5.11
CA PHE A 157 1.85 -16.80 -5.39
C PHE A 157 1.44 -17.96 -6.30
N PRO A 158 2.07 -18.13 -7.47
CA PRO A 158 1.67 -19.18 -8.39
C PRO A 158 2.05 -20.52 -7.76
N TYR A 159 1.07 -21.40 -7.60
CA TYR A 159 1.31 -22.80 -7.27
C TYR A 159 1.89 -23.56 -8.48
N SER A 160 1.62 -23.06 -9.69
CA SER A 160 2.27 -23.52 -10.92
C SER A 160 3.69 -22.96 -10.99
N GLY A 161 4.61 -23.67 -11.63
CA GLY A 161 5.99 -23.20 -11.85
C GLY A 161 6.11 -21.94 -12.71
N LYS A 162 4.99 -21.29 -13.08
CA LYS A 162 4.97 -20.08 -13.88
C LYS A 162 5.70 -18.94 -13.14
N PRO A 163 6.53 -18.17 -13.84
CA PRO A 163 7.17 -17.00 -13.26
C PRO A 163 6.13 -15.95 -12.81
N MET A 164 6.44 -15.20 -11.75
CA MET A 164 5.61 -14.09 -11.27
C MET A 164 6.45 -12.85 -10.96
N SER A 165 5.93 -11.67 -11.30
CA SER A 165 6.51 -10.36 -11.01
C SER A 165 5.53 -9.47 -10.25
N VAL A 166 6.06 -8.51 -9.48
CA VAL A 166 5.31 -7.38 -8.93
C VAL A 166 5.73 -6.11 -9.65
N VAL A 167 4.77 -5.24 -9.92
CA VAL A 167 5.04 -3.95 -10.55
C VAL A 167 4.40 -2.83 -9.76
N PHE A 168 5.17 -1.78 -9.51
CA PHE A 168 4.71 -0.51 -8.96
C PHE A 168 4.95 0.57 -9.99
N ARG A 169 3.97 1.44 -10.21
CA ARG A 169 4.16 2.68 -10.96
C ARG A 169 4.04 3.83 -9.99
N THR A 170 5.04 4.70 -9.91
CA THR A 170 5.09 5.70 -8.84
C THR A 170 5.82 6.98 -9.22
N GLN A 171 5.36 8.09 -8.66
CA GLN A 171 6.11 9.35 -8.60
C GLN A 171 6.76 9.56 -7.22
N ASN A 172 6.49 8.67 -6.25
CA ASN A 172 6.90 8.83 -4.86
C ASN A 172 8.14 7.97 -4.53
N PRO A 173 9.28 8.57 -4.17
CA PRO A 173 10.51 7.84 -3.83
C PRO A 173 10.35 6.91 -2.61
N SER A 174 9.37 7.16 -1.73
CA SER A 174 9.06 6.27 -0.61
C SER A 174 8.57 4.89 -1.07
N VAL A 175 7.89 4.82 -2.22
CA VAL A 175 7.45 3.54 -2.80
C VAL A 175 8.66 2.72 -3.25
N TYR A 176 9.68 3.36 -3.83
CA TYR A 176 10.95 2.67 -4.12
C TYR A 176 11.62 2.17 -2.86
N ARG A 177 11.68 2.97 -1.78
CA ARG A 177 12.25 2.51 -0.51
C ARG A 177 11.49 1.32 0.06
N LEU A 178 10.16 1.35 0.02
CA LEU A 178 9.31 0.23 0.43
C LEU A 178 9.64 -1.00 -0.41
N ALA A 179 9.62 -0.85 -1.74
CA ALA A 179 9.95 -1.94 -2.64
C ALA A 179 11.33 -2.49 -2.29
N TYR A 180 12.36 -1.65 -2.16
CA TYR A 180 13.74 -2.00 -1.76
C TYR A 180 13.85 -2.76 -0.44
N SER A 181 12.95 -2.49 0.51
CA SER A 181 12.95 -3.18 1.81
C SER A 181 12.35 -4.59 1.78
N ILE A 182 11.59 -4.94 0.74
CA ILE A 182 10.81 -6.18 0.67
C ILE A 182 11.19 -7.11 -0.47
N LEU A 183 11.85 -6.59 -1.51
CA LEU A 183 12.40 -7.42 -2.59
C LEU A 183 13.93 -7.38 -2.52
N PRO A 184 14.60 -8.46 -2.92
CA PRO A 184 16.05 -8.50 -2.96
C PRO A 184 16.58 -7.51 -3.98
N HIS A 185 17.80 -7.02 -3.73
CA HIS A 185 18.40 -5.96 -4.54
C HIS A 185 18.67 -6.40 -6.00
N SER A 186 18.64 -7.70 -6.27
CA SER A 186 18.82 -8.35 -7.58
C SER A 186 17.70 -8.06 -8.58
N VAL A 187 16.67 -7.27 -8.21
CA VAL A 187 15.40 -7.26 -8.94
C VAL A 187 14.97 -5.89 -9.49
N TYR A 188 15.49 -4.76 -8.96
CA TYR A 188 15.06 -3.40 -9.36
C TYR A 188 15.64 -2.90 -10.69
N PRO A 189 14.93 -2.01 -11.42
CA PRO A 189 15.58 -1.21 -12.45
C PRO A 189 16.76 -0.44 -11.86
N ARG A 190 17.86 -0.36 -12.64
CA ARG A 190 19.17 0.11 -12.20
C ARG A 190 19.09 1.56 -11.69
N ILE A 191 19.08 1.73 -10.38
CA ILE A 191 19.59 2.95 -9.74
C ILE A 191 21.07 2.75 -9.33
N ASP A 192 21.52 1.49 -9.20
CA ASP A 192 22.89 1.10 -8.86
C ASP A 192 23.35 -0.03 -9.80
N ARG A 193 24.50 0.14 -10.48
CA ARG A 193 25.04 -0.77 -11.52
C ARG A 193 25.73 -2.04 -10.97
N ARG A 194 25.75 -2.24 -9.65
CA ARG A 194 26.70 -3.16 -8.99
C ARG A 194 26.20 -4.59 -8.72
N LYS A 195 25.01 -5.03 -9.16
CA LYS A 195 24.45 -6.34 -8.77
C LYS A 195 23.96 -7.19 -9.94
N ALA A 196 24.28 -8.50 -9.89
CA ALA A 196 23.83 -9.51 -10.83
C ALA A 196 22.30 -9.62 -10.85
N ARG A 197 21.69 -9.41 -12.01
CA ARG A 197 20.24 -9.32 -12.22
C ARG A 197 19.85 -10.09 -13.47
N ASP A 198 18.65 -10.67 -13.47
CA ASP A 198 17.94 -11.05 -14.71
C ASP A 198 17.36 -9.78 -15.35
N GLU A 199 18.26 -9.01 -15.99
CA GLU A 199 17.95 -7.69 -16.53
C GLU A 199 16.97 -7.80 -17.69
N ASP A 200 17.14 -8.83 -18.51
CA ASP A 200 16.30 -9.04 -19.68
C ASP A 200 14.87 -9.33 -19.28
N ARG A 201 14.63 -10.23 -18.31
CA ARG A 201 13.26 -10.49 -17.84
C ARG A 201 12.62 -9.25 -17.27
N SER A 202 13.35 -8.53 -16.43
CA SER A 202 12.81 -7.34 -15.80
C SER A 202 12.51 -6.23 -16.83
N ARG A 203 13.37 -6.08 -17.85
CA ARG A 203 13.15 -5.16 -18.97
C ARG A 203 11.93 -5.56 -19.79
N ARG A 204 11.75 -6.85 -20.10
CA ARG A 204 10.57 -7.36 -20.82
C ARG A 204 9.27 -7.08 -20.06
N VAL A 205 9.22 -7.38 -18.76
CA VAL A 205 8.04 -7.13 -17.93
C VAL A 205 7.77 -5.63 -17.81
N ALA A 206 8.80 -4.82 -17.58
CA ALA A 206 8.66 -3.36 -17.50
C ALA A 206 8.16 -2.76 -18.82
N ALA A 207 8.70 -3.19 -19.97
CA ALA A 207 8.27 -2.76 -21.29
C ALA A 207 6.79 -3.07 -21.53
N PHE A 208 6.41 -4.32 -21.27
CA PHE A 208 5.03 -4.77 -21.41
C PHE A 208 4.09 -3.95 -20.52
N MET A 209 4.43 -3.76 -19.25
CA MET A 209 3.60 -3.00 -18.32
C MET A 209 3.57 -1.50 -18.64
N ALA A 210 4.62 -0.92 -19.20
CA ALA A 210 4.59 0.45 -19.70
C ALA A 210 3.53 0.60 -20.81
N GLY A 211 3.48 -0.35 -21.75
CA GLY A 211 2.45 -0.39 -22.79
C GLY A 211 1.04 -0.57 -22.24
N VAL A 212 0.86 -1.44 -21.23
CA VAL A 212 -0.45 -1.67 -20.59
C VAL A 212 -0.93 -0.47 -19.78
N LEU A 213 -0.04 0.19 -19.03
CA LEU A 213 -0.40 1.23 -18.07
C LEU A 213 -0.42 2.63 -18.68
N SER A 214 0.29 2.86 -19.78
CA SER A 214 0.46 4.17 -20.40
C SER A 214 0.64 4.03 -21.91
N PRO A 215 -0.37 3.49 -22.63
CA PRO A 215 -0.29 3.31 -24.07
C PRO A 215 0.00 4.64 -24.76
N GLY A 216 0.93 4.62 -25.73
CA GLY A 216 1.37 5.79 -26.49
C GLY A 216 2.29 6.76 -25.74
N LYS A 217 2.67 6.49 -24.48
CA LYS A 217 3.66 7.30 -23.75
C LYS A 217 5.07 6.75 -23.96
N THR A 218 6.04 7.66 -24.01
CA THR A 218 7.46 7.30 -24.14
C THR A 218 7.96 6.62 -22.88
N TRP A 219 8.58 5.45 -23.03
CA TRP A 219 9.20 4.71 -21.94
C TRP A 219 10.72 4.61 -22.16
N GLU A 220 11.48 5.10 -21.20
CA GLU A 220 12.95 5.05 -21.20
C GLU A 220 13.42 3.83 -20.44
N SER A 221 13.75 2.77 -21.18
CA SER A 221 14.02 1.46 -20.61
C SER A 221 15.21 1.43 -19.63
N ASP A 222 16.23 2.27 -19.86
CA ASP A 222 17.45 2.31 -19.03
C ASP A 222 17.19 2.77 -17.60
N VAL A 223 16.30 3.75 -17.43
CA VAL A 223 15.91 4.32 -16.13
C VAL A 223 14.52 3.83 -15.69
N SER A 224 13.84 3.07 -16.55
CA SER A 224 12.46 2.60 -16.36
C SER A 224 11.47 3.72 -16.05
N VAL A 225 11.66 4.89 -16.68
CA VAL A 225 10.78 6.05 -16.53
C VAL A 225 9.77 6.08 -17.68
N ILE A 226 8.49 6.24 -17.35
CA ILE A 226 7.42 6.52 -18.31
C ILE A 226 7.19 8.04 -18.27
N ARG A 227 7.40 8.70 -19.41
CA ARG A 227 7.25 10.14 -19.55
C ARG A 227 5.78 10.56 -19.61
N SER A 228 5.43 11.60 -18.88
CA SER A 228 4.05 12.13 -18.81
C SER A 228 3.00 11.03 -18.61
N ALA A 229 3.35 10.09 -17.73
CA ALA A 229 2.52 8.94 -17.44
C ALA A 229 1.20 9.39 -16.80
N TYR A 230 1.28 10.38 -15.91
CA TYR A 230 0.13 10.97 -15.24
C TYR A 230 -0.14 12.39 -15.77
N PRO A 231 -1.39 12.87 -15.78
CA PRO A 231 -1.70 14.26 -16.10
C PRO A 231 -1.29 15.16 -14.91
N GLY A 232 0.00 15.53 -14.85
CA GLY A 232 0.58 16.34 -13.77
C GLY A 232 0.91 15.55 -12.50
N HIS A 233 0.79 16.20 -11.34
CA HIS A 233 1.03 15.58 -10.03
C HIS A 233 -0.21 14.80 -9.57
N ILE A 234 -0.08 13.48 -9.40
CA ILE A 234 -1.17 12.62 -8.86
C ILE A 234 -1.70 13.15 -7.52
N TYR A 235 -0.83 13.81 -6.74
CA TYR A 235 -1.09 14.19 -5.35
C TYR A 235 -1.39 15.69 -5.18
N GLY A 236 -1.70 16.40 -6.27
CA GLY A 236 -2.08 17.82 -6.25
C GLY A 236 -0.95 18.81 -5.90
N ARG A 237 0.22 18.31 -5.47
CA ARG A 237 1.43 19.10 -5.22
C ARG A 237 2.69 18.29 -5.57
N PRO A 238 3.81 18.95 -5.94
CA PRO A 238 5.09 18.28 -6.00
C PRO A 238 5.43 17.71 -4.62
N PHE A 239 5.95 16.49 -4.57
CA PHE A 239 6.51 15.94 -3.34
C PHE A 239 7.80 16.71 -3.01
N THR A 240 7.67 17.79 -2.25
CA THR A 240 8.80 18.64 -1.82
C THR A 240 9.40 18.23 -0.47
N SER A 241 8.84 17.25 0.24
CA SER A 241 9.32 16.92 1.59
C SER A 241 10.45 15.89 1.62
N ALA A 242 11.59 16.33 2.14
CA ALA A 242 12.82 15.58 2.33
C ALA A 242 12.74 14.61 3.53
N GLN A 243 11.77 13.70 3.58
CA GLN A 243 11.83 12.61 4.55
C GLN A 243 12.85 11.55 4.09
N SER A 244 14.12 11.83 4.35
CA SER A 244 15.24 10.87 4.36
C SER A 244 15.23 9.88 3.19
N ILE A 245 15.18 10.41 1.98
CA ILE A 245 15.53 9.63 0.79
C ILE A 245 17.05 9.50 0.82
N LYS A 246 17.59 8.26 0.74
CA LYS A 246 19.05 8.06 0.62
C LYS A 246 19.59 8.98 -0.48
N PRO A 247 20.73 9.67 -0.33
CA PRO A 247 21.21 10.66 -1.30
C PRO A 247 21.23 10.17 -2.76
N VAL A 248 21.55 8.89 -2.97
CA VAL A 248 21.52 8.23 -4.28
C VAL A 248 20.13 8.23 -4.92
N LEU A 249 19.08 7.96 -4.15
CA LEU A 249 17.70 8.00 -4.63
C LEU A 249 17.26 9.45 -4.88
N ALA A 250 17.64 10.40 -4.02
CA ALA A 250 17.32 11.80 -4.24
C ALA A 250 17.93 12.32 -5.55
N ARG A 251 19.19 11.95 -5.83
CA ARG A 251 19.89 12.28 -7.07
C ARG A 251 19.20 11.65 -8.29
N PHE A 252 18.88 10.35 -8.25
CA PHE A 252 18.18 9.70 -9.35
C PHE A 252 16.86 10.40 -9.70
N TRP A 253 16.02 10.71 -8.71
CA TRP A 253 14.75 11.41 -8.94
C TRP A 253 14.98 12.78 -9.54
N LYS A 254 15.90 13.57 -8.98
CA LYS A 254 16.25 14.90 -9.49
C LYS A 254 16.71 14.86 -10.95
N ASP A 255 17.53 13.88 -11.31
CA ASP A 255 18.17 13.83 -12.61
C ASP A 255 17.27 13.19 -13.69
N ASN A 256 16.32 12.33 -13.31
CA ASN A 256 15.59 11.48 -14.27
C ASN A 256 14.06 11.61 -14.24
N ILE A 257 13.45 12.23 -13.22
CA ILE A 257 11.99 12.28 -13.08
C ILE A 257 11.53 13.73 -12.97
N ARG A 258 10.77 14.20 -13.97
CA ARG A 258 10.13 15.52 -13.95
C ARG A 258 8.73 15.36 -13.37
N LEU A 259 8.57 15.62 -12.07
CA LEU A 259 7.31 15.41 -11.35
C LEU A 259 6.19 16.27 -11.96
N GLU A 260 6.53 17.49 -12.36
CA GLU A 260 5.65 18.51 -12.93
C GLU A 260 5.14 18.10 -14.31
N ALA A 261 5.97 17.36 -15.07
CA ALA A 261 5.60 16.82 -16.37
C ALA A 261 4.77 15.53 -16.28
N GLY A 262 4.54 15.01 -15.06
CA GLY A 262 3.78 13.79 -14.83
C GLY A 262 4.59 12.50 -15.03
N ASP A 263 5.92 12.58 -15.03
CA ASP A 263 6.79 11.41 -15.19
C ASP A 263 6.63 10.43 -14.03
N ALA A 264 6.76 9.14 -14.31
CA ALA A 264 6.66 8.08 -13.32
C ALA A 264 7.76 7.04 -13.47
N LEU A 265 8.29 6.56 -12.34
CA LEU A 265 9.16 5.39 -12.31
C LEU A 265 8.32 4.12 -12.30
N LEU A 266 8.67 3.17 -13.16
CA LEU A 266 8.14 1.82 -13.14
C LEU A 266 9.12 0.87 -12.45
N ILE A 267 8.72 0.32 -11.31
CA ILE A 267 9.51 -0.60 -10.51
C ILE A 267 8.99 -2.00 -10.74
N CYS A 268 9.81 -2.87 -11.31
CA CYS A 268 9.48 -4.27 -11.56
C CYS A 268 10.31 -5.20 -10.66
N GLY A 269 9.65 -6.22 -10.11
CA GLY A 269 10.19 -7.17 -9.16
C GLY A 269 9.88 -8.64 -9.54
N CYS A 270 10.84 -9.45 -10.01
CA CYS A 270 10.74 -10.90 -10.13
C CYS A 270 10.57 -11.61 -8.78
N LEU A 271 9.37 -12.12 -8.50
CA LEU A 271 9.02 -12.75 -7.23
C LEU A 271 9.27 -14.25 -7.15
N THR A 272 9.46 -14.91 -8.29
CA THR A 272 9.84 -16.33 -8.32
C THR A 272 11.32 -16.56 -8.08
N HIS A 273 12.13 -15.49 -7.98
CA HIS A 273 13.52 -15.58 -7.55
C HIS A 273 13.62 -16.22 -6.16
N ARG A 274 14.59 -17.11 -5.95
CA ARG A 274 14.76 -17.88 -4.70
C ARG A 274 14.82 -16.96 -3.47
N GLU A 275 15.51 -15.83 -3.57
CA GLU A 275 15.63 -14.85 -2.50
C GLU A 275 14.29 -14.20 -2.13
N VAL A 276 13.41 -13.95 -3.09
CA VAL A 276 12.06 -13.44 -2.80
C VAL A 276 11.22 -14.50 -2.12
N ARG A 277 11.26 -15.74 -2.60
CA ARG A 277 10.57 -16.88 -1.95
C ARG A 277 10.99 -17.01 -0.50
N LEU A 278 12.29 -16.90 -0.23
CA LEU A 278 12.82 -16.90 1.13
C LEU A 278 12.32 -15.69 1.93
N SER A 279 12.29 -14.49 1.35
CA SER A 279 11.75 -13.31 2.02
C SER A 279 10.27 -13.46 2.41
N VAL A 280 9.45 -14.00 1.51
CA VAL A 280 8.03 -14.29 1.78
C VAL A 280 7.90 -15.37 2.86
N ALA A 281 8.70 -16.44 2.80
CA ALA A 281 8.72 -17.48 3.82
C ALA A 281 9.15 -16.96 5.20
N MET A 282 10.16 -16.09 5.26
CA MET A 282 10.60 -15.45 6.50
C MET A 282 9.51 -14.55 7.09
N TYR A 283 8.80 -13.80 6.26
CA TYR A 283 7.63 -13.02 6.68
C TYR A 283 6.57 -13.94 7.31
N LEU A 284 6.19 -15.03 6.64
CA LEU A 284 5.23 -16.01 7.17
C LEU A 284 5.69 -16.61 8.50
N LYS A 285 6.98 -16.92 8.65
CA LYS A 285 7.57 -17.39 9.92
C LYS A 285 7.48 -16.34 11.02
N ALA A 286 7.75 -15.07 10.70
CA ALA A 286 7.62 -13.96 11.64
C ALA A 286 6.18 -13.76 12.10
N LEU A 287 5.21 -13.90 11.19
CA LEU A 287 3.77 -13.88 11.53
C LEU A 287 3.41 -14.99 12.52
N PHE A 288 3.86 -16.22 12.25
CA PHE A 288 3.58 -17.36 13.11
C PHE A 288 4.18 -17.17 14.51
N ALA A 289 5.44 -16.72 14.59
CA ALA A 289 6.12 -16.46 15.86
C ALA A 289 5.46 -15.32 16.68
N ALA A 290 4.91 -14.31 16.02
CA ALA A 290 4.15 -13.25 16.69
C ALA A 290 2.81 -13.75 17.24
N HIS A 291 2.13 -14.63 16.50
CA HIS A 291 0.86 -15.24 16.90
C HIS A 291 1.01 -16.21 18.09
N VAL A 292 2.06 -17.01 18.10
CA VAL A 292 2.36 -17.91 19.24
C VAL A 292 2.66 -17.08 20.50
N ARG A 293 3.47 -16.02 20.38
CA ARG A 293 3.80 -15.14 21.52
C ARG A 293 2.57 -14.43 22.10
N SER A 294 1.66 -13.95 21.27
CA SER A 294 0.44 -13.30 21.75
C SER A 294 -0.48 -14.26 22.50
N ARG A 295 -0.60 -15.51 22.04
CA ARG A 295 -1.36 -16.56 22.75
C ARG A 295 -0.73 -16.93 24.10
N ILE A 296 0.59 -17.09 24.18
CA ILE A 296 1.29 -17.35 25.44
C ILE A 296 1.11 -16.19 26.42
N HIS A 297 1.22 -14.94 25.96
CA HIS A 297 0.96 -13.76 26.80
C HIS A 297 -0.49 -13.67 27.29
N ALA A 298 -1.46 -14.04 26.46
CA ALA A 298 -2.87 -14.09 26.86
C ALA A 298 -3.10 -15.17 27.93
N LEU A 299 -2.52 -16.36 27.77
CA LEU A 299 -2.63 -17.45 28.73
C LEU A 299 -1.96 -17.13 30.07
N THR A 300 -0.77 -16.51 30.05
CA THR A 300 -0.04 -16.11 31.27
C THR A 300 -0.68 -14.93 32.01
N ARG A 301 -1.42 -14.05 31.32
CA ARG A 301 -2.27 -13.04 31.98
C ARG A 301 -3.52 -13.63 32.60
N PHE A 302 -4.05 -14.71 32.03
CA PHE A 302 -5.22 -15.41 32.56
C PHE A 302 -4.87 -16.18 33.83
N THR A 303 -3.70 -16.85 33.87
CA THR A 303 -3.24 -17.56 35.07
C THR A 303 -2.85 -16.63 36.22
N ARG A 304 -2.37 -15.40 35.95
CA ARG A 304 -2.06 -14.41 37.00
C ARG A 304 -3.27 -13.65 37.56
N ARG A 305 -4.43 -13.68 36.88
CA ARG A 305 -5.67 -13.02 37.35
C ARG A 305 -6.68 -14.01 37.96
N GLY A 306 -6.35 -15.30 38.01
CA GLY A 306 -7.25 -16.37 38.40
C GLY A 306 -6.89 -17.10 39.69
N THR A 307 -5.99 -16.58 40.53
CA THR A 307 -5.82 -17.12 41.88
C THR A 307 -6.53 -16.17 42.85
N PRO A 308 -7.75 -16.49 43.33
CA PRO A 308 -8.20 -15.92 44.58
C PRO A 308 -7.18 -16.34 45.62
N VAL A 309 -6.49 -15.38 46.21
CA VAL A 309 -5.77 -15.62 47.45
C VAL A 309 -6.85 -16.03 48.45
N ALA A 310 -6.84 -17.29 48.86
CA ALA A 310 -7.62 -17.73 50.01
C ALA A 310 -7.24 -16.80 51.16
N ALA A 311 -8.22 -16.06 51.67
CA ALA A 311 -8.07 -15.30 52.90
C ALA A 311 -7.97 -16.33 54.01
N ASP A 312 -6.75 -16.60 54.47
CA ASP A 312 -6.54 -17.37 55.69
C ASP A 312 -6.95 -16.50 56.88
N SER A 313 -7.88 -17.08 57.63
CA SER A 313 -8.38 -16.71 58.97
C SER A 313 -7.30 -16.74 60.04
#